data_AF-A0A8B6BTW0-F1
#
_entry.id   AF-A0A8B6BTW0-F1
#
_cell.length_a   1.000
_cell.length_b   1.000
_cell.length_c   1.000
_cell.angle_alpha   90.00
_cell.angle_beta   90.00
_cell.angle_gamma   90.00
#
_symmetry.space_group_name_H-M   'P 1'
#
loop_
_entity.id
_entity.type
_entity.pdbx_description
1 polymer ?
#
loop_
_entity_poly.entity_id
_entity_poly.type
_entity_poly.pdbx_seq_one_letter_code
_entity_poly.pdbx_strand_id
1 'polypeptide(L)'
;MKPNPSADSKISELISKLWIDERTRALFVEFTLYNPNLNLYSSVTIVFEFSSPGGITTSFLTFTTPLSDYSSDKEIIKLLFEIIFFLFTFFLSYIEVKRIRQMGFKLYVKRFWNQVSMFVVILCIIGISIFIERYLIISQVMNQYREGHGKTFVNFNLAILWDNIFIYIMALLTVFAFLKFVKLLMMNRKLHYLYSMVEYAKVPLKYFAFMFTISLIAFASFGNLLLGTVMSGYKSFGDSFMTLIECTCKINNYNQYIDLQPVIGPIFILLYIFVFFFCFMKMFTAIVLNAMKILKKKGVKHDEDTALLMNYFIDNVKRMLR
;
A
#
# COMPACT_ATOMS: atom_id res chain seq x y z
N MET A 1 28.17 19.97 18.29
CA MET A 1 28.52 18.68 18.88
C MET A 1 30.02 18.54 18.88
N LYS A 2 30.69 18.49 20.04
CA LYS A 2 32.11 18.12 20.08
C LYS A 2 32.21 16.60 19.88
N PRO A 3 33.11 16.09 19.04
CA PRO A 3 33.26 14.65 18.85
C PRO A 3 33.75 13.99 20.15
N ASN A 4 33.27 12.77 20.41
CA ASN A 4 33.65 12.01 21.60
C ASN A 4 35.05 11.40 21.37
N PRO A 5 36.08 11.78 22.13
CA PRO A 5 37.47 11.37 21.87
C PRO A 5 37.67 9.85 21.90
N SER A 6 36.81 9.11 22.62
CA SER A 6 36.84 7.64 22.64
C SER A 6 36.36 6.99 21.34
N ALA A 7 35.42 7.62 20.63
CA ALA A 7 34.92 7.13 19.34
C ALA A 7 35.92 7.41 18.22
N ASP A 8 36.52 8.60 18.21
CA ASP A 8 37.53 8.99 17.22
C ASP A 8 38.77 8.08 17.28
N SER A 9 39.20 7.70 18.49
CA SER A 9 40.30 6.76 18.69
C SER A 9 39.97 5.37 18.10
N LYS A 10 38.74 4.88 18.28
CA LYS A 10 38.31 3.58 17.71
C LYS A 10 38.20 3.63 16.19
N ILE A 11 37.67 4.73 15.63
CA ILE A 11 37.61 4.92 14.18
C ILE A 11 39.02 4.94 13.58
N SER A 12 39.96 5.65 14.24
CA SER A 12 41.37 5.70 13.80
C SER A 12 42.04 4.32 13.82
N GLU A 13 41.72 3.49 14.83
CA GLU A 13 42.18 2.09 14.89
C GLU A 13 41.60 1.23 13.76
N LEU A 14 40.31 1.39 13.43
CA LEU A 14 39.68 0.66 12.33
C LEU A 14 40.27 1.06 10.96
N ILE A 15 40.58 2.35 10.80
CA ILE A 15 41.24 2.88 9.61
C ILE A 15 42.66 2.31 9.50
N SER A 16 43.44 2.30 10.58
CA SER A 16 44.82 1.77 10.55
C SER A 16 44.88 0.27 10.25
N LYS A 17 43.81 -0.47 10.59
CA LYS A 17 43.66 -1.90 10.29
C LYS A 17 43.09 -2.20 8.91
N LEU A 18 42.80 -1.20 8.07
CA LEU A 18 42.13 -1.38 6.77
C LEU A 18 40.86 -2.23 6.89
N TRP A 19 40.04 -1.93 7.92
CA TRP A 19 38.84 -2.72 8.20
C TRP A 19 37.83 -2.73 7.05
N ILE A 20 37.78 -1.65 6.27
CA ILE A 20 37.04 -1.57 5.01
C ILE A 20 38.04 -1.72 3.87
N ASP A 21 37.84 -2.74 3.05
CA ASP A 21 38.70 -3.12 1.94
C ASP A 21 37.91 -3.27 0.63
N GLU A 22 38.59 -3.62 -0.47
CA GLU A 22 37.97 -3.85 -1.79
C GLU A 22 36.96 -5.02 -1.81
N ARG A 23 36.99 -5.89 -0.79
CA ARG A 23 36.08 -7.04 -0.67
C ARG A 23 34.82 -6.70 0.12
N THR A 24 34.81 -5.56 0.82
CA THR A 24 33.66 -5.08 1.57
C THR A 24 32.54 -4.73 0.59
N ARG A 25 31.35 -5.31 0.81
CA ARG A 25 30.18 -5.10 -0.08
C ARG A 25 29.14 -4.18 0.50
N ALA A 26 28.97 -4.18 1.81
CA ALA A 26 28.04 -3.31 2.49
C ALA A 26 28.57 -2.94 3.89
N LEU A 27 28.36 -1.69 4.29
CA LEU A 27 28.57 -1.21 5.66
C LEU A 27 27.24 -0.72 6.21
N PHE A 28 26.84 -1.23 7.37
CA PHE A 28 25.63 -0.82 8.08
C PHE A 28 26.01 0.02 9.29
N VAL A 29 25.46 1.23 9.38
CA VAL A 29 25.59 2.10 10.55
C VAL A 29 24.21 2.26 11.18
N GLU A 30 24.01 1.64 12.34
CA GLU A 30 22.73 1.59 13.05
C GLU A 30 22.81 2.38 14.36
N PHE A 31 21.83 3.25 14.59
CA PHE A 31 21.67 3.94 15.87
C PHE A 31 20.20 4.30 16.11
N THR A 32 19.85 4.43 17.39
CA THR A 32 18.49 4.80 17.81
C THR A 32 18.51 6.19 18.43
N LEU A 33 17.59 7.05 17.99
CA LEU A 33 17.35 8.37 18.53
C LEU A 33 16.05 8.36 19.34
N TYR A 34 16.01 9.08 20.45
CA TYR A 34 14.80 9.28 21.24
C TYR A 34 14.48 10.77 21.33
N ASN A 35 13.24 11.14 20.97
CA ASN A 35 12.73 12.50 21.13
C ASN A 35 11.79 12.55 22.34
N PRO A 36 12.21 13.14 23.48
CA PRO A 36 11.42 13.17 24.70
C PRO A 36 10.16 14.05 24.60
N ASN A 37 10.15 15.06 23.73
CA ASN A 37 9.00 15.97 23.61
C ASN A 37 7.80 15.29 22.94
N LEU A 38 8.06 14.38 22.00
CA LEU A 38 7.03 13.65 21.26
C LEU A 38 6.88 12.20 21.73
N ASN A 39 7.75 11.74 22.64
CA ASN A 39 7.90 10.34 23.05
C ASN A 39 8.02 9.40 21.84
N LEU A 40 8.90 9.76 20.88
CA LEU A 40 9.13 9.00 19.66
C LEU A 40 10.55 8.44 19.65
N TYR A 41 10.66 7.16 19.31
CA TYR A 41 11.93 6.51 19.06
C TYR A 41 12.11 6.41 17.55
N SER A 42 13.32 6.66 17.07
CA SER A 42 13.67 6.54 15.66
C SER A 42 14.89 5.65 15.52
N SER A 43 14.72 4.47 14.91
CA SER A 43 15.88 3.69 14.45
C SER A 43 16.32 4.21 13.10
N VAL A 44 17.61 4.49 12.97
CA VAL A 44 18.25 4.93 11.74
C VAL A 44 19.28 3.88 11.37
N THR A 45 19.12 3.32 10.17
CA THR A 45 20.08 2.42 9.54
C THR A 45 20.59 3.08 8.26
N ILE A 46 21.87 3.37 8.19
CA ILE A 46 22.54 3.88 6.99
C ILE A 46 23.29 2.72 6.36
N VAL A 47 23.02 2.45 5.08
CA VAL A 47 23.67 1.39 4.32
C VAL A 47 24.56 2.02 3.25
N PHE A 48 25.84 1.71 3.29
CA PHE A 48 26.80 2.03 2.25
C PHE A 48 27.08 0.76 1.46
N GLU A 49 26.60 0.69 0.23
CA GLU A 49 26.85 -0.43 -0.69
C GLU A 49 28.04 -0.09 -1.59
N PHE A 50 29.01 -1.01 -1.67
CA PHE A 50 30.22 -0.87 -2.45
C PHE A 50 30.09 -1.70 -3.73
N SER A 51 29.95 -0.99 -4.85
CA SER A 51 29.89 -1.58 -6.18
C SER A 51 31.25 -2.13 -6.59
N SER A 52 31.29 -3.23 -7.34
CA SER A 52 32.54 -3.80 -7.88
C SER A 52 33.46 -2.81 -8.63
N PRO A 53 32.97 -1.82 -9.40
CA PRO A 53 33.82 -0.77 -9.98
C PRO A 53 34.30 0.31 -8.99
N GLY A 54 34.03 0.19 -7.68
CA GLY A 54 34.48 1.13 -6.65
C GLY A 54 33.50 2.27 -6.34
N GLY A 55 32.31 2.28 -6.94
CA GLY A 55 31.26 3.24 -6.60
C GLY A 55 30.59 2.93 -5.25
N ILE A 56 30.18 3.97 -4.51
CA ILE A 56 29.46 3.82 -3.25
C ILE A 56 28.02 4.30 -3.45
N THR A 57 27.05 3.43 -3.22
CA THR A 57 25.63 3.77 -3.19
C THR A 57 25.15 3.83 -1.75
N THR A 58 24.64 4.99 -1.33
CA THR A 58 24.15 5.21 0.03
C THR A 58 22.64 5.15 0.08
N SER A 59 22.10 4.31 0.96
CA SER A 59 20.68 4.31 1.29
C SER A 59 20.48 4.53 2.79
N PHE A 60 19.34 5.12 3.15
CA PHE A 60 18.97 5.35 4.54
C PHE A 60 17.59 4.74 4.79
N LEU A 61 17.48 4.03 5.89
CA LEU A 61 16.26 3.44 6.39
C LEU A 61 16.00 4.04 7.77
N THR A 62 15.00 4.91 7.83
CA THR A 62 14.59 5.56 9.06
C THR A 62 13.18 5.14 9.41
N PHE A 63 13.00 4.62 10.61
CA PHE A 63 11.69 4.25 11.12
C PHE A 63 11.48 4.92 12.47
N THR A 64 10.36 5.62 12.59
CA THR A 64 10.01 6.37 13.80
C THR A 64 8.70 5.83 14.35
N THR A 65 8.72 5.35 15.60
CA THR A 65 7.53 4.79 16.26
C THR A 65 7.41 5.32 17.69
N PRO A 66 6.18 5.61 18.15
CA PRO A 66 5.95 5.83 19.58
C PRO A 66 6.01 4.48 20.29
N LEU A 67 7.06 4.25 21.09
CA LEU A 67 7.04 3.14 22.03
C LEU A 67 6.27 3.61 23.27
N SER A 68 5.03 3.14 23.38
CA SER A 68 4.10 3.56 24.43
C SER A 68 4.53 3.08 25.79
N ASP A 69 4.63 4.01 26.74
CA ASP A 69 4.62 3.74 28.18
C ASP A 69 3.27 4.25 28.69
N TYR A 70 2.34 3.36 29.09
CA TYR A 70 0.95 3.63 29.51
C TYR A 70 0.79 4.61 30.69
N SER A 71 1.16 5.87 30.50
CA SER A 71 1.33 6.87 31.55
C SER A 71 0.52 8.14 31.27
N SER A 72 -0.07 8.30 30.07
CA SER A 72 -0.75 9.53 29.64
C SER A 72 -2.25 9.34 29.36
N ASP A 73 -3.06 10.38 29.58
CA ASP A 73 -4.53 10.40 29.32
C ASP A 73 -4.91 9.97 27.89
N LYS A 74 -4.05 10.26 26.91
CA LYS A 74 -4.25 9.85 25.50
C LYS A 74 -4.23 8.34 25.32
N GLU A 75 -3.55 7.62 26.21
CA GLU A 75 -3.38 6.17 26.13
C GLU A 75 -4.56 5.42 26.75
N ILE A 76 -5.28 6.02 27.70
CA ILE A 76 -6.55 5.49 28.21
C ILE A 76 -7.60 5.47 27.08
N ILE A 77 -7.69 6.55 26.31
CA ILE A 77 -8.59 6.62 25.15
C ILE A 77 -8.20 5.58 24.09
N LYS A 78 -6.91 5.40 23.83
CA LYS A 78 -6.40 4.37 22.92
C LYS A 78 -6.81 2.96 23.37
N LEU A 79 -6.63 2.64 24.66
CA LEU A 79 -7.03 1.36 25.24
C LEU A 79 -8.53 1.12 25.11
N LEU A 80 -9.36 2.14 25.31
CA LEU A 80 -10.81 2.06 25.09
C LEU A 80 -11.15 1.73 23.64
N PHE A 81 -10.49 2.37 22.66
CA PHE A 81 -10.68 2.06 21.24
C PHE A 81 -10.19 0.65 20.87
N GLU A 82 -9.10 0.17 21.49
CA GLU A 82 -8.63 -1.20 21.31
C GLU A 82 -9.69 -2.21 21.79
N ILE A 83 -10.23 -2.03 22.99
CA ILE A 83 -11.31 -2.88 23.52
C ILE A 83 -12.54 -2.86 22.60
N ILE A 84 -12.94 -1.69 22.14
CA ILE A 84 -14.06 -1.56 21.17
C ILE A 84 -13.74 -2.33 19.88
N PHE A 85 -12.51 -2.24 19.37
CA PHE A 85 -12.09 -2.95 18.17
C PHE A 85 -12.14 -4.48 18.34
N PHE A 86 -11.72 -5.00 19.50
CA PHE A 86 -11.86 -6.42 19.85
C PHE A 86 -13.32 -6.87 19.86
N LEU A 87 -14.19 -6.13 20.57
CA LEU A 87 -15.63 -6.43 20.64
C LEU A 87 -16.28 -6.35 19.26
N PHE A 88 -15.93 -5.34 18.47
CA PHE A 88 -16.44 -5.16 17.12
C PHE A 88 -16.02 -6.31 16.19
N THR A 89 -14.78 -6.80 16.32
CA THR A 89 -14.29 -7.95 15.56
C THR A 89 -15.09 -9.21 15.88
N PHE A 90 -15.36 -9.47 17.16
CA PHE A 90 -16.18 -10.61 17.58
C PHE A 90 -17.64 -10.50 17.08
N PHE A 91 -18.20 -9.29 17.14
CA PHE A 91 -19.54 -9.05 16.61
C PHE A 91 -19.61 -9.28 15.09
N LEU A 92 -18.64 -8.78 14.33
CA LEU A 92 -18.57 -8.99 12.89
C LEU A 92 -18.37 -10.47 12.53
N SER A 93 -17.51 -11.19 13.25
CA SER A 93 -17.29 -12.61 13.00
C SER A 93 -18.56 -13.42 13.27
N TYR A 94 -19.30 -13.12 14.34
CA TYR A 94 -20.59 -13.74 14.62
C TYR A 94 -21.60 -13.53 13.48
N ILE A 95 -21.73 -12.30 12.98
CA ILE A 95 -22.63 -11.98 11.86
C ILE A 95 -22.25 -12.76 10.60
N GLU A 96 -20.96 -12.79 10.24
CA GLU A 96 -20.52 -13.49 9.04
C GLU A 96 -20.70 -15.01 9.15
N VAL A 97 -20.43 -15.61 10.32
CA VAL A 97 -20.68 -17.03 10.55
C VAL A 97 -22.18 -17.35 10.43
N LYS A 98 -23.05 -16.51 11.00
CA LYS A 98 -24.51 -16.66 10.85
C LYS A 98 -24.93 -16.59 9.37
N ARG A 99 -24.38 -15.64 8.61
CA ARG A 99 -24.67 -15.49 7.17
C ARG A 99 -24.20 -16.70 6.36
N ILE A 100 -23.02 -17.23 6.65
CA ILE A 100 -22.49 -18.44 6.01
C ILE A 100 -23.39 -19.65 6.31
N ARG A 101 -23.86 -19.81 7.55
CA ARG A 101 -24.78 -20.90 7.93
C ARG A 101 -26.13 -20.81 7.23
N GLN A 102 -26.68 -19.61 7.07
CA GLN A 102 -27.98 -19.40 6.43
C GLN A 102 -27.94 -19.61 4.90
N MET A 103 -26.92 -19.10 4.22
CA MET A 103 -26.81 -19.18 2.76
C MET A 103 -26.13 -20.46 2.25
N GLY A 104 -25.36 -21.12 3.12
CA GLY A 104 -24.45 -22.19 2.73
C GLY A 104 -23.14 -21.67 2.11
N PHE A 105 -22.03 -22.36 2.40
CA PHE A 105 -20.68 -21.90 2.03
C PHE A 105 -20.48 -21.69 0.51
N LYS A 106 -21.01 -22.61 -0.32
CA LYS A 106 -20.85 -22.54 -1.79
C LYS A 106 -21.52 -21.31 -2.41
N LEU A 107 -22.72 -20.94 -1.94
CA LEU A 107 -23.43 -19.77 -2.44
C LEU A 107 -22.81 -18.48 -1.91
N TYR A 108 -22.35 -18.49 -0.65
CA TYR A 108 -21.68 -17.35 -0.03
C TYR A 108 -20.43 -16.93 -0.81
N VAL A 109 -19.53 -17.88 -1.12
CA VAL A 109 -18.24 -17.57 -1.79
C VAL A 109 -18.41 -17.10 -3.23
N LYS A 110 -19.55 -17.35 -3.89
CA LYS A 110 -19.79 -16.86 -5.26
C LYS A 110 -20.09 -15.36 -5.32
N ARG A 111 -20.59 -14.75 -4.25
CA ARG A 111 -20.94 -13.31 -4.23
C ARG A 111 -19.73 -12.46 -3.85
N PHE A 112 -19.35 -11.51 -4.71
CA PHE A 112 -18.20 -10.62 -4.52
C PHE A 112 -18.20 -9.89 -3.16
N TRP A 113 -19.34 -9.29 -2.78
CA TRP A 113 -19.44 -8.54 -1.52
C TRP A 113 -19.35 -9.41 -0.27
N ASN A 114 -19.68 -10.69 -0.38
CA ASN A 114 -19.51 -11.65 0.70
C ASN A 114 -18.02 -12.02 0.85
N GLN A 115 -17.29 -12.20 -0.26
CA GLN A 115 -15.84 -12.38 -0.23
C GLN A 115 -15.14 -11.20 0.45
N VAL A 116 -15.50 -9.96 0.10
CA VAL A 116 -14.99 -8.74 0.75
C VAL A 116 -15.28 -8.76 2.26
N SER A 117 -16.47 -9.20 2.66
CA SER A 117 -16.85 -9.23 4.06
C SER A 117 -16.10 -10.28 4.87
N MET A 118 -15.90 -11.46 4.30
CA MET A 118 -15.06 -12.51 4.87
C MET A 118 -13.61 -12.04 5.01
N PHE A 119 -13.06 -11.39 3.98
CA PHE A 119 -11.69 -10.88 4.01
C PHE A 119 -11.47 -9.85 5.11
N VAL A 120 -12.42 -8.93 5.33
CA VAL A 120 -12.37 -7.97 6.45
C VAL A 120 -12.28 -8.68 7.81
N VAL A 121 -13.10 -9.72 8.04
CA VAL A 121 -13.07 -10.46 9.31
C VAL A 121 -11.74 -11.18 9.51
N ILE A 122 -11.20 -11.80 8.46
CA ILE A 122 -9.89 -12.47 8.51
C ILE A 122 -8.80 -11.47 8.86
N LEU A 123 -8.80 -10.29 8.22
CA LEU A 123 -7.83 -9.23 8.51
C LEU A 123 -7.97 -8.67 9.93
N CYS A 124 -9.18 -8.53 10.46
CA CYS A 124 -9.36 -8.14 11.86
C CYS A 124 -8.72 -9.14 12.82
N ILE A 125 -8.92 -10.45 12.58
CA ILE A 125 -8.33 -11.51 13.41
C ILE A 125 -6.80 -11.49 13.32
N ILE A 126 -6.25 -11.39 12.10
CA ILE A 126 -4.81 -11.27 11.88
C ILE A 126 -4.25 -10.01 12.56
N GLY A 127 -4.96 -8.87 12.44
CA GLY A 127 -4.59 -7.61 13.08
C GLY A 127 -4.52 -7.72 14.60
N ILE A 128 -5.46 -8.46 15.21
CA ILE A 128 -5.43 -8.77 16.66
C ILE A 128 -4.20 -9.62 17.02
N SER A 129 -3.91 -10.67 16.26
CA SER A 129 -2.74 -11.53 16.52
C SER A 129 -1.44 -10.73 16.45
N ILE A 130 -1.28 -9.91 15.40
CA ILE A 130 -0.09 -9.07 15.21
C ILE A 130 -0.02 -7.99 16.30
N PHE A 131 -1.15 -7.44 16.75
CA PHE A 131 -1.18 -6.49 17.86
C PHE A 131 -0.57 -7.07 19.14
N ILE A 132 -0.92 -8.32 19.47
CA ILE A 132 -0.40 -9.03 20.65
C ILE A 132 1.11 -9.30 20.49
N GLU A 133 1.54 -9.84 19.35
CA GLU A 133 2.96 -10.10 19.09
C GLU A 133 3.81 -8.83 19.15
N ARG A 134 3.34 -7.76 18.50
CA ARG A 134 3.98 -6.45 18.57
C ARG A 134 4.12 -5.98 20.02
N TYR A 135 3.08 -6.13 20.83
CA TYR A 135 3.10 -5.70 22.23
C TYR A 135 4.16 -6.46 23.05
N LEU A 136 4.25 -7.79 22.88
CA LEU A 136 5.22 -8.63 23.57
C LEU A 136 6.67 -8.23 23.21
N ILE A 137 6.92 -8.02 21.92
CA ILE A 137 8.26 -7.68 21.41
C ILE A 137 8.69 -6.29 21.88
N ILE A 138 7.80 -5.30 21.80
CA ILE A 138 8.10 -3.94 22.28
C ILE A 138 8.41 -3.97 23.78
N SER A 139 7.64 -4.72 24.57
CA SER A 139 7.88 -4.88 26.00
C SER A 139 9.25 -5.49 26.29
N GLN A 140 9.65 -6.55 25.55
CA GLN A 140 10.96 -7.17 25.68
C GLN A 140 12.11 -6.21 25.36
N VAL A 141 12.02 -5.49 24.24
CA VAL A 141 13.05 -4.52 23.82
C VAL A 141 13.16 -3.36 24.82
N MET A 142 12.04 -2.88 25.36
CA MET A 142 12.05 -1.83 26.37
C MET A 142 12.65 -2.27 27.70
N ASN A 143 12.42 -3.53 28.10
CA ASN A 143 13.05 -4.08 29.31
C ASN A 143 14.57 -4.18 29.14
N GLN A 144 15.06 -4.66 27.99
CA GLN A 144 16.50 -4.69 27.68
C GLN A 144 17.13 -3.29 27.70
N TYR A 145 16.43 -2.28 27.18
CA TYR A 145 16.88 -0.90 27.23
C TYR A 145 16.99 -0.36 28.66
N ARG A 146 16.00 -0.68 29.52
CA ARG A 146 15.99 -0.30 30.94
C ARG A 146 17.12 -0.97 31.73
N GLU A 147 17.36 -2.26 31.50
CA GLU A 147 18.45 -3.03 32.13
C GLU A 147 19.84 -2.53 31.72
N GLY A 148 20.01 -2.11 30.47
CA GLY A 148 21.27 -1.58 29.95
C GLY A 148 21.62 -0.16 30.40
N HIS A 149 20.74 0.51 31.16
CA HIS A 149 20.87 1.92 31.57
C HIS A 149 21.22 2.88 30.41
N GLY A 150 20.79 2.57 29.18
CA GLY A 150 21.11 3.36 27.98
C GLY A 150 22.59 3.37 27.57
N LYS A 151 23.44 2.51 28.15
CA LYS A 151 24.87 2.39 27.79
C LYS A 151 25.15 1.31 26.75
N THR A 152 24.25 0.36 26.59
CA THR A 152 24.32 -0.71 25.60
C THR A 152 23.41 -0.39 24.42
N PHE A 153 23.89 -0.69 23.21
CA PHE A 153 23.06 -0.61 22.03
C PHE A 153 22.00 -1.72 22.09
N VAL A 154 20.73 -1.32 21.96
CA VAL A 154 19.59 -2.24 21.86
C VAL A 154 19.03 -2.12 20.45
N ASN A 155 18.82 -3.27 19.81
CA ASN A 155 18.33 -3.31 18.45
C ASN A 155 16.80 -3.15 18.41
N PHE A 156 16.32 -1.99 17.94
CA PHE A 156 14.89 -1.70 17.78
C PHE A 156 14.33 -2.15 16.42
N ASN A 157 15.16 -2.64 15.49
CA ASN A 157 14.74 -2.97 14.14
C ASN A 157 13.65 -4.05 14.11
N LEU A 158 13.74 -5.03 15.01
CA LEU A 158 12.72 -6.09 15.12
C LEU A 158 11.38 -5.52 15.60
N ALA A 159 11.37 -4.72 16.67
CA ALA A 159 10.16 -4.07 17.18
C ALA A 159 9.49 -3.17 16.12
N ILE A 160 10.31 -2.44 15.37
CA ILE A 160 9.89 -1.58 14.27
C ILE A 160 9.29 -2.38 13.10
N LEU A 161 9.91 -3.49 12.73
CA LEU A 161 9.41 -4.35 11.66
C LEU A 161 8.00 -4.85 11.98
N TRP A 162 7.76 -5.28 13.22
CA TRP A 162 6.42 -5.70 13.67
C TRP A 162 5.41 -4.56 13.71
N ASP A 163 5.84 -3.34 14.08
CA ASP A 163 4.96 -2.16 14.01
C ASP A 163 4.62 -1.78 12.57
N ASN A 164 5.58 -1.84 11.64
CA ASN A 164 5.32 -1.62 10.20
C ASN A 164 4.32 -2.66 9.64
N ILE A 165 4.51 -3.94 9.97
CA ILE A 165 3.57 -5.00 9.58
C ILE A 165 2.17 -4.69 10.12
N PHE A 166 2.06 -4.27 11.39
CA PHE A 166 0.79 -3.85 11.97
C PHE A 166 0.17 -2.68 11.20
N ILE A 167 0.94 -1.64 10.89
CA ILE A 167 0.49 -0.48 10.12
C ILE A 167 -0.01 -0.89 8.73
N TYR A 168 0.71 -1.78 8.03
CA TYR A 168 0.29 -2.26 6.72
C TYR A 168 -1.02 -3.05 6.77
N ILE A 169 -1.20 -3.91 7.78
CA ILE A 169 -2.45 -4.65 7.98
C ILE A 169 -3.60 -3.69 8.32
N MET A 170 -3.38 -2.70 9.18
CA MET A 170 -4.39 -1.70 9.51
C MET A 170 -4.75 -0.81 8.31
N ALA A 171 -3.77 -0.38 7.51
CA ALA A 171 -4.02 0.39 6.30
C ALA A 171 -4.85 -0.42 5.29
N LEU A 172 -4.52 -1.69 5.13
CA LEU A 172 -5.27 -2.59 4.27
C LEU A 172 -6.70 -2.79 4.79
N LEU A 173 -6.88 -2.98 6.11
CA LEU A 173 -8.20 -3.02 6.75
C LEU A 173 -9.02 -1.76 6.46
N THR A 174 -8.41 -0.57 6.57
CA THR A 174 -9.07 0.72 6.28
C THR A 174 -9.53 0.79 4.82
N VAL A 175 -8.74 0.31 3.86
CA VAL A 175 -9.15 0.24 2.44
C VAL A 175 -10.40 -0.61 2.26
N PHE A 176 -10.46 -1.80 2.88
CA PHE A 176 -11.65 -2.65 2.76
C PHE A 176 -12.85 -2.13 3.55
N ALA A 177 -12.64 -1.46 4.69
CA ALA A 177 -13.69 -0.75 5.41
C ALA A 177 -14.27 0.37 4.54
N PHE A 178 -13.42 1.12 3.83
CA PHE A 178 -13.85 2.11 2.86
C PHE A 178 -14.62 1.49 1.68
N LEU A 179 -14.19 0.35 1.14
CA LEU A 179 -14.96 -0.37 0.11
C LEU A 179 -16.36 -0.78 0.59
N LYS A 180 -16.49 -1.22 1.85
CA LYS A 180 -17.81 -1.47 2.46
C LYS A 180 -18.64 -0.18 2.60
N PHE A 181 -18.00 0.93 2.95
CA PHE A 181 -18.67 2.23 2.96
C PHE A 181 -19.17 2.64 1.56
N VAL A 182 -18.38 2.42 0.51
CA VAL A 182 -18.81 2.64 -0.88
C VAL A 182 -20.01 1.76 -1.23
N LYS A 183 -20.07 0.51 -0.76
CA LYS A 183 -21.27 -0.34 -0.92
C LYS A 183 -22.52 0.31 -0.33
N LEU A 184 -22.41 0.94 0.84
CA LEU A 184 -23.54 1.64 1.47
C LEU A 184 -23.98 2.85 0.63
N LEU A 185 -23.03 3.57 0.02
CA LEU A 185 -23.34 4.69 -0.87
C LEU A 185 -24.07 4.25 -2.15
N MET A 186 -23.90 3.01 -2.60
CA MET A 186 -24.66 2.46 -3.73
C MET A 186 -26.17 2.36 -3.46
N MET A 187 -26.65 2.62 -2.24
CA MET A 187 -28.08 2.82 -1.99
C MET A 187 -28.64 4.05 -2.76
N ASN A 188 -27.78 5.02 -3.10
CA ASN A 188 -28.18 6.14 -3.96
C ASN A 188 -28.33 5.67 -5.42
N ARG A 189 -29.50 5.93 -6.02
CA ARG A 189 -29.82 5.58 -7.43
C ARG A 189 -28.75 6.02 -8.43
N LYS A 190 -28.14 7.20 -8.24
CA LYS A 190 -27.09 7.71 -9.15
C LYS A 190 -25.82 6.86 -9.05
N LEU A 191 -25.41 6.50 -7.83
CA LEU A 191 -24.22 5.68 -7.60
C LEU A 191 -24.45 4.21 -7.97
N HIS A 192 -25.64 3.68 -7.72
CA HIS A 192 -26.03 2.35 -8.18
C HIS A 192 -25.97 2.23 -9.71
N TYR A 193 -26.41 3.27 -10.43
CA TYR A 193 -26.30 3.33 -11.88
C TYR A 193 -24.83 3.23 -12.34
N LEU A 194 -23.91 3.96 -11.70
CA LEU A 194 -22.46 3.85 -11.97
C LEU A 194 -21.93 2.44 -11.72
N TYR A 195 -22.31 1.82 -10.60
CA TYR A 195 -21.91 0.47 -10.27
C TYR A 195 -22.42 -0.55 -11.32
N SER A 196 -23.70 -0.48 -11.69
CA SER A 196 -24.28 -1.36 -12.70
C SER A 196 -23.60 -1.20 -14.07
N MET A 197 -23.15 0.01 -14.41
CA MET A 197 -22.36 0.24 -15.63
C MET A 197 -21.04 -0.51 -15.61
N VAL A 198 -20.28 -0.42 -14.52
CA VAL A 198 -19.01 -1.14 -14.37
C VAL A 198 -19.26 -2.65 -14.36
N GLU A 199 -20.31 -3.11 -13.66
CA GLU A 199 -20.65 -4.52 -13.61
C GLU A 199 -21.04 -5.10 -14.97
N TYR A 200 -21.80 -4.35 -15.78
CA TYR A 200 -22.11 -4.75 -17.15
C TYR A 200 -20.87 -4.76 -18.04
N ALA A 201 -20.00 -3.75 -17.90
CA ALA A 201 -18.77 -3.61 -18.68
C ALA A 201 -17.64 -4.55 -18.24
N LYS A 202 -17.79 -5.33 -17.15
CA LYS A 202 -16.70 -6.09 -16.54
C LYS A 202 -16.00 -7.08 -17.48
N VAL A 203 -16.77 -7.75 -18.35
CA VAL A 203 -16.22 -8.74 -19.29
C VAL A 203 -15.43 -8.05 -20.41
N PRO A 204 -15.98 -7.07 -21.14
CA PRO A 204 -15.20 -6.26 -22.08
C PRO A 204 -13.98 -5.57 -21.45
N LEU A 205 -14.12 -5.01 -20.24
CA LEU A 205 -13.02 -4.36 -19.52
C LEU A 205 -11.91 -5.34 -19.18
N LYS A 206 -12.23 -6.59 -18.85
CA LYS A 206 -11.22 -7.64 -18.60
C LYS A 206 -10.38 -7.91 -19.85
N TYR A 207 -11.01 -8.06 -21.02
CA TYR A 207 -10.27 -8.26 -22.28
C TYR A 207 -9.46 -7.02 -22.69
N PHE A 208 -10.03 -5.83 -22.51
CA PHE A 208 -9.30 -4.57 -22.70
C PHE A 208 -8.05 -4.48 -21.81
N ALA A 209 -8.19 -4.77 -20.51
CA ALA A 209 -7.08 -4.75 -19.57
C ALA A 209 -5.98 -5.76 -19.96
N PHE A 210 -6.37 -6.95 -20.42
CA PHE A 210 -5.42 -7.95 -20.89
C PHE A 210 -4.61 -7.46 -22.10
N MET A 211 -5.28 -6.91 -23.12
CA MET A 211 -4.59 -6.36 -24.30
C MET A 211 -3.73 -5.14 -23.96
N PHE A 212 -4.21 -4.29 -23.06
CA PHE A 212 -3.48 -3.12 -22.58
C PHE A 212 -2.18 -3.51 -21.86
N THR A 213 -2.25 -4.49 -20.95
CA THR A 213 -1.06 -4.99 -20.23
C THR A 213 -0.04 -5.61 -21.18
N ILE A 214 -0.47 -6.40 -22.18
CA ILE A 214 0.46 -6.97 -23.18
C ILE A 214 1.18 -5.85 -23.94
N SER A 215 0.45 -4.83 -24.38
CA SER A 215 1.05 -3.70 -25.07
C SER A 215 2.02 -2.93 -24.17
N LEU A 216 1.67 -2.67 -22.90
CA LEU A 216 2.56 -2.05 -21.93
C LEU A 216 3.85 -2.87 -21.73
N ILE A 217 3.76 -4.20 -21.61
CA ILE A 217 4.93 -5.07 -21.46
C ILE A 217 5.82 -5.00 -22.71
N ALA A 218 5.23 -4.94 -23.91
CA ALA A 218 5.97 -4.80 -25.16
C ALA A 218 6.72 -3.45 -25.22
N PHE A 219 6.03 -2.34 -24.91
CA PHE A 219 6.66 -1.02 -24.85
C PHE A 219 7.70 -0.88 -23.74
N ALA A 220 7.46 -1.48 -22.57
CA ALA A 220 8.40 -1.46 -21.46
C ALA A 220 9.67 -2.24 -21.80
N SER A 221 9.53 -3.42 -22.39
CA SER A 221 10.66 -4.22 -22.88
C SER A 221 11.43 -3.48 -23.97
N PHE A 222 10.73 -2.89 -24.93
CA PHE A 222 11.36 -2.12 -26.01
C PHE A 222 12.09 -0.88 -25.50
N GLY A 223 11.46 -0.11 -24.60
CA GLY A 223 12.06 1.06 -23.96
C GLY A 223 13.29 0.71 -23.11
N ASN A 224 13.23 -0.39 -22.34
CA ASN A 224 14.37 -0.87 -21.55
C ASN A 224 15.58 -1.21 -22.44
N LEU A 225 15.34 -1.90 -23.56
CA LEU A 225 16.41 -2.26 -24.50
C LEU A 225 16.98 -1.05 -25.25
N LEU A 226 16.13 -0.07 -25.57
CA LEU A 226 16.50 1.06 -26.42
C LEU A 226 17.12 2.21 -25.63
N LEU A 227 16.55 2.53 -24.46
CA LEU A 227 16.87 3.71 -23.66
C LEU A 227 17.50 3.37 -22.29
N GLY A 228 17.58 2.10 -21.90
CA GLY A 228 17.98 1.71 -20.54
C GLY A 228 19.43 2.01 -20.17
N THR A 229 20.33 2.12 -21.16
CA THR A 229 21.72 2.54 -20.93
C THR A 229 21.87 4.04 -20.74
N VAL A 230 20.91 4.82 -21.23
CA VAL A 230 21.03 6.29 -21.33
C VAL A 230 20.12 7.00 -20.33
N MET A 231 18.95 6.44 -20.02
CA MET A 231 17.95 7.04 -19.15
C MET A 231 17.71 6.21 -17.89
N SER A 232 17.72 6.88 -16.73
CA SER A 232 17.44 6.23 -15.44
C SER A 232 16.07 5.57 -15.39
N GLY A 233 15.05 6.19 -16.00
CA GLY A 233 13.68 5.66 -16.04
C GLY A 233 13.53 4.36 -16.84
N TYR A 234 14.51 3.99 -17.67
CA TYR A 234 14.46 2.76 -18.47
C TYR A 234 15.52 1.74 -18.08
N LYS A 235 16.21 1.91 -16.94
CA LYS A 235 17.33 1.05 -16.53
C LYS A 235 16.93 -0.39 -16.28
N SER A 236 15.79 -0.60 -15.64
CA SER A 236 15.21 -1.92 -15.41
C SER A 236 13.83 -2.01 -16.08
N PHE A 237 13.37 -3.24 -16.28
CA PHE A 237 12.02 -3.48 -16.80
C PHE A 237 10.95 -2.86 -15.90
N GLY A 238 11.14 -2.92 -14.57
CA GLY A 238 10.23 -2.32 -13.59
C GLY A 238 10.20 -0.79 -13.69
N ASP A 239 11.38 -0.17 -13.78
CA ASP A 239 11.49 1.29 -13.96
C ASP A 239 10.86 1.72 -15.28
N SER A 240 11.09 0.95 -16.36
CA SER A 240 10.52 1.21 -17.68
C SER A 240 8.99 1.14 -17.67
N PHE A 241 8.44 0.15 -16.96
CA PHE A 241 7.00 -0.02 -16.80
C PHE A 241 6.39 1.17 -16.03
N MET A 242 7.01 1.57 -14.92
CA MET A 242 6.57 2.73 -14.13
C MET A 242 6.67 4.03 -14.93
N THR A 243 7.77 4.24 -15.65
CA THR A 243 7.99 5.42 -16.50
C THR A 243 6.94 5.53 -17.59
N LEU A 244 6.51 4.42 -18.21
CA LEU A 244 5.45 4.43 -19.22
C LEU A 244 4.08 4.76 -18.62
N ILE A 245 3.74 4.21 -17.45
CA ILE A 245 2.51 4.58 -16.73
C ILE A 245 2.52 6.07 -16.35
N GLU A 246 3.65 6.59 -15.90
CA GLU A 246 3.80 8.02 -15.64
C GLU A 246 3.60 8.84 -16.92
N CYS A 247 4.21 8.42 -18.03
CA CYS A 247 4.06 9.08 -19.33
C CYS A 247 2.60 9.11 -19.83
N THR A 248 1.79 8.10 -19.48
CA THR A 248 0.34 8.09 -19.77
C THR A 248 -0.38 9.26 -19.09
N CYS A 249 -0.04 9.54 -17.85
CA CYS A 249 -0.65 10.61 -17.06
C CYS A 249 -0.10 11.98 -17.45
N LYS A 250 1.22 12.09 -17.60
CA LYS A 250 1.93 13.32 -17.94
C LYS A 250 3.27 13.01 -18.58
N ILE A 251 3.58 13.71 -19.67
CA ILE A 251 4.92 13.68 -20.27
C ILE A 251 5.86 14.47 -19.36
N ASN A 252 6.58 13.76 -18.49
CA ASN A 252 7.65 14.35 -17.70
C ASN A 252 8.96 14.29 -18.51
N ASN A 253 9.73 15.38 -18.48
CA ASN A 253 11.08 15.45 -19.05
C ASN A 253 11.20 15.09 -20.54
N TYR A 254 10.29 15.57 -21.40
CA TYR A 254 10.41 15.40 -22.86
C TYR A 254 11.79 15.81 -23.40
N ASN A 255 12.39 16.85 -22.82
CA ASN A 255 13.73 17.32 -23.18
C ASN A 255 14.80 16.23 -23.03
N GLN A 256 14.72 15.37 -22.01
CA GLN A 256 15.69 14.27 -21.85
C GLN A 256 15.67 13.30 -23.04
N TYR A 257 14.52 13.13 -23.68
CA TYR A 257 14.42 12.27 -24.86
C TYR A 257 15.06 12.88 -26.09
N ILE A 258 15.02 14.22 -26.22
CA ILE A 258 15.71 14.93 -27.30
C ILE A 258 17.22 14.98 -27.02
N ASP A 259 17.62 15.31 -25.80
CA ASP A 259 19.02 15.56 -25.45
C ASP A 259 19.87 14.28 -25.50
N LEU A 260 19.30 13.15 -25.08
CA LEU A 260 20.03 11.89 -24.96
C LEU A 260 19.94 11.02 -26.22
N GLN A 261 18.79 11.05 -26.92
CA GLN A 261 18.60 10.27 -28.15
C GLN A 261 17.68 11.03 -29.14
N PRO A 262 18.21 12.03 -29.87
CA PRO A 262 17.43 13.05 -30.58
C PRO A 262 16.42 12.53 -31.61
N VAL A 263 16.68 11.38 -32.22
CA VAL A 263 15.82 10.79 -33.26
C VAL A 263 14.92 9.72 -32.67
N ILE A 264 15.52 8.70 -32.03
CA ILE A 264 14.78 7.50 -31.63
C ILE A 264 13.92 7.74 -30.38
N GLY A 265 14.37 8.58 -29.44
CA GLY A 265 13.63 8.91 -28.21
C GLY A 265 12.27 9.55 -28.50
N PRO A 266 12.22 10.65 -29.27
CA PRO A 266 10.95 11.28 -29.66
C PRO A 266 10.03 10.36 -30.47
N ILE A 267 10.57 9.56 -31.39
CA ILE A 267 9.78 8.60 -32.18
C ILE A 267 9.13 7.55 -31.26
N PHE A 268 9.89 7.00 -30.31
CA PHE A 268 9.39 6.01 -29.36
C PHE A 268 8.23 6.56 -28.51
N ILE A 269 8.39 7.74 -27.90
CA ILE A 269 7.32 8.36 -27.12
C ILE A 269 6.11 8.68 -28.00
N LEU A 270 6.33 9.27 -29.18
CA LEU A 270 5.25 9.64 -30.07
C LEU A 270 4.42 8.42 -30.46
N LEU A 271 5.09 7.31 -30.78
CA LEU A 271 4.42 6.05 -31.12
C LEU A 271 3.68 5.46 -29.91
N TYR A 272 4.25 5.51 -28.71
CA TYR A 272 3.59 5.10 -27.48
C TYR A 272 2.32 5.93 -27.20
N ILE A 273 2.43 7.26 -27.22
CA ILE A 273 1.33 8.20 -26.99
C ILE A 273 0.24 7.99 -28.06
N PHE A 274 0.65 7.80 -29.32
CA PHE A 274 -0.30 7.56 -30.41
C PHE A 274 -1.12 6.28 -30.15
N VAL A 275 -0.46 5.16 -29.86
CA VAL A 275 -1.14 3.90 -29.55
C VAL A 275 -2.02 4.04 -28.30
N PHE A 276 -1.53 4.71 -27.26
CA PHE A 276 -2.28 4.91 -26.03
C PHE A 276 -3.56 5.74 -26.25
N PHE A 277 -3.45 6.94 -26.81
CA PHE A 277 -4.58 7.85 -26.95
C PHE A 277 -5.53 7.46 -28.09
N PHE A 278 -5.01 7.05 -29.24
CA PHE A 278 -5.86 6.74 -30.39
C PHE A 278 -6.44 5.33 -30.36
N CYS A 279 -5.74 4.36 -29.77
CA CYS A 279 -6.27 2.99 -29.66
C CYS A 279 -6.90 2.75 -28.28
N PHE A 280 -6.11 2.82 -27.20
CA PHE A 280 -6.59 2.37 -25.88
C PHE A 280 -7.64 3.30 -25.26
N MET A 281 -7.40 4.62 -25.25
CA MET A 281 -8.38 5.57 -24.70
C MET A 281 -9.70 5.58 -25.48
N LYS A 282 -9.64 5.45 -26.82
CA LYS A 282 -10.85 5.36 -27.66
C LYS A 282 -11.60 4.06 -27.42
N MET A 283 -10.90 2.93 -27.29
CA MET A 283 -11.53 1.64 -26.97
C MET A 283 -12.17 1.65 -25.58
N PHE A 284 -11.48 2.19 -24.56
CA PHE A 284 -12.04 2.33 -23.22
C PHE A 284 -13.32 3.18 -23.23
N THR A 285 -13.28 4.33 -23.90
CA THR A 285 -14.44 5.22 -24.05
C THR A 285 -15.60 4.50 -24.74
N ALA A 286 -15.33 3.74 -25.80
CA ALA A 286 -16.34 2.98 -26.53
C ALA A 286 -17.01 1.90 -25.66
N ILE A 287 -16.23 1.17 -24.86
CA ILE A 287 -16.74 0.16 -23.93
C ILE A 287 -17.69 0.79 -22.90
N VAL A 288 -17.26 1.89 -22.26
CA VAL A 288 -18.07 2.60 -21.25
C VAL A 288 -19.34 3.17 -21.89
N LEU A 289 -19.23 3.75 -23.08
CA LEU A 289 -20.36 4.36 -23.79
C LEU A 289 -21.37 3.31 -24.27
N ASN A 290 -20.91 2.12 -24.65
CA ASN A 290 -21.79 1.00 -24.96
C ASN A 290 -22.53 0.51 -23.70
N ALA A 291 -21.83 0.37 -22.58
CA ALA A 291 -22.45 -0.01 -21.30
C ALA A 291 -23.54 1.00 -20.87
N MET A 292 -23.24 2.31 -20.96
CA MET A 292 -24.21 3.38 -20.73
C MET A 292 -25.46 3.23 -21.59
N LYS A 293 -25.29 3.06 -22.92
CA LYS A 293 -26.39 2.94 -23.88
C LYS A 293 -27.29 1.74 -23.56
N ILE A 294 -26.71 0.60 -23.21
CA ILE A 294 -27.45 -0.63 -22.94
C ILE A 294 -28.24 -0.52 -21.63
N LEU A 295 -27.65 0.06 -20.59
CA LEU A 295 -28.33 0.25 -19.30
C LEU A 295 -29.44 1.30 -19.38
N LYS A 296 -29.27 2.35 -20.21
CA LYS A 296 -30.34 3.31 -20.48
C LYS A 296 -31.55 2.64 -21.17
N LYS A 297 -31.32 1.62 -22.00
CA LYS A 297 -32.39 0.86 -22.69
C LYS A 297 -33.04 -0.20 -21.80
N LYS A 298 -32.26 -0.96 -21.04
CA LYS A 298 -32.75 -2.10 -20.22
C LYS A 298 -33.30 -1.70 -18.84
N GLY A 299 -33.02 -0.47 -18.39
CA GLY A 299 -33.27 -0.07 -17.00
C GLY A 299 -32.29 -0.75 -16.04
N VAL A 300 -32.10 -0.15 -14.86
CA VAL A 300 -31.20 -0.70 -13.83
C VAL A 300 -32.01 -1.54 -12.86
N LYS A 301 -31.62 -2.82 -12.72
CA LYS A 301 -32.16 -3.70 -11.68
C LYS A 301 -31.37 -3.45 -10.39
N HIS A 302 -32.09 -3.26 -9.28
CA HIS A 302 -31.46 -3.19 -7.96
C HIS A 302 -31.09 -4.59 -7.48
N ASP A 303 -29.93 -4.70 -6.84
CA ASP A 303 -29.49 -5.93 -6.20
C ASP A 303 -30.42 -6.22 -5.01
N GLU A 304 -30.90 -7.45 -4.84
CA GLU A 304 -31.93 -7.79 -3.83
C GLU A 304 -31.55 -7.31 -2.41
N ASP A 305 -30.27 -7.42 -2.06
CA ASP A 305 -29.74 -6.98 -0.76
C ASP A 305 -29.79 -5.44 -0.61
N THR A 306 -29.58 -4.68 -1.68
CA THR A 306 -29.67 -3.20 -1.68
C THR A 306 -31.11 -2.70 -1.69
N ALA A 307 -32.00 -3.41 -2.38
CA ALA A 307 -33.42 -3.11 -2.38
C ALA A 307 -34.04 -3.37 -1.00
N LEU A 308 -33.66 -4.45 -0.33
CA LEU A 308 -34.12 -4.80 1.01
C LEU A 308 -33.61 -3.79 2.06
N LEU A 309 -32.33 -3.39 1.99
CA LEU A 309 -31.78 -2.34 2.85
C LEU A 309 -32.45 -0.98 2.61
N MET A 310 -32.70 -0.60 1.35
CA MET A 310 -33.39 0.64 1.02
C MET A 310 -34.84 0.64 1.54
N ASN A 311 -35.56 -0.47 1.38
CA ASN A 311 -36.92 -0.62 1.91
C ASN A 311 -36.94 -0.57 3.45
N TYR A 312 -36.00 -1.25 4.12
CA TYR A 312 -35.86 -1.21 5.57
C TYR A 312 -35.55 0.22 6.07
N PHE A 313 -34.67 0.95 5.38
CA PHE A 313 -34.33 2.32 5.73
C PHE A 313 -35.52 3.27 5.52
N ILE A 314 -36.23 3.13 4.39
CA ILE A 314 -37.43 3.92 4.09
C ILE A 314 -38.53 3.63 5.12
N ASP A 315 -38.74 2.37 5.49
CA ASP A 315 -39.76 1.99 6.47
C ASP A 315 -39.43 2.51 7.87
N ASN A 316 -38.16 2.50 8.28
CA ASN A 316 -37.74 3.07 9.56
C ASN A 316 -37.85 4.60 9.59
N VAL A 317 -37.49 5.28 8.50
CA VAL A 317 -37.66 6.75 8.40
C VAL A 317 -39.15 7.12 8.42
N LYS A 318 -40.00 6.36 7.71
CA LYS A 318 -41.47 6.55 7.76
C LYS A 318 -42.06 6.30 9.15
N ARG A 319 -41.50 5.36 9.92
CA ARG A 319 -41.91 5.11 11.31
C ARG A 319 -41.47 6.22 12.26
N MET A 320 -40.33 6.88 12.01
CA MET A 320 -39.89 8.03 12.82
C MET A 320 -40.62 9.34 12.49
N LEU A 321 -41.25 9.43 11.31
CA LEU A 321 -42.04 10.58 10.87
C LEU A 321 -43.54 10.48 11.20
N ARG A 322 -43.97 9.41 11.87
CA ARG A 322 -45.33 9.26 12.43
C ARG A 322 -45.29 9.44 13.93
#